data_AF-A0A150TG21-F1
#
_entry.id   AF-A0A150TG21-F1
#
_cell.length_a   1.000
_cell.length_b   1.000
_cell.length_c   1.000
_cell.angle_alpha   90.00
_cell.angle_beta   90.00
_cell.angle_gamma   90.00
#
_symmetry.space_group_name_H-M   'P 1'
#
loop_
_entity.id
_entity.type
_entity.pdbx_description
1 polymer ?
#
loop_
_entity_poly.entity_id
_entity_poly.type
_entity_poly.pdbx_seq_one_letter_code
_entity_poly.pdbx_strand_id
1 'polypeptide(L)'
;SIDGFRWEIPCDQDPGDRDECATSTRVDEKRTFGGSPDTVYQVTVRLRGVVEPETYRGGTPDGMHFRVGGTPDNPTYNRYSFSVSDPPEVYYLNDNPTVGHDVFIIDHTKTIPIRGGATVSFLGDDPNRTMIANFKHLVVEGVPPAPEPFIGQFIQLDVQSVEAAQP
;
A
#
# COMPACT_ATOMS: atom_id res chain seq x y z
N SER A 1 -14.32 8.17 -3.25
CA SER A 1 -13.78 7.23 -4.25
C SER A 1 -12.57 6.53 -3.67
N ILE A 2 -12.26 5.31 -4.13
CA ILE A 2 -10.95 4.67 -3.89
C ILE A 2 -9.94 4.98 -5.01
N ASP A 3 -10.42 5.38 -6.18
CA ASP A 3 -9.59 5.75 -7.31
C ASP A 3 -8.77 7.02 -7.03
N GLY A 4 -7.49 6.98 -7.37
CA GLY A 4 -6.49 8.00 -7.09
C GLY A 4 -6.17 8.15 -5.60
N PHE A 5 -6.65 7.25 -4.73
CA PHE A 5 -6.35 7.35 -3.31
C PHE A 5 -4.87 7.06 -3.07
N ARG A 6 -4.24 7.91 -2.28
CA ARG A 6 -2.82 7.87 -1.97
C ARG A 6 -2.65 7.99 -0.47
N TRP A 7 -1.88 7.07 0.09
CA TRP A 7 -1.52 7.11 1.50
C TRP A 7 -0.02 7.29 1.63
N GLU A 8 0.35 8.39 2.27
CA GLU A 8 1.71 8.86 2.42
C GLU A 8 2.14 8.73 3.88
N ILE A 9 3.35 8.26 4.10
CA ILE A 9 4.07 8.36 5.35
C ILE A 9 5.28 9.26 5.07
N PRO A 10 5.14 10.59 5.15
CA PRO A 10 6.27 11.50 4.98
C PRO A 10 7.25 11.38 6.13
N CYS A 11 8.52 11.67 5.85
CA CYS A 11 9.46 11.95 6.93
C CYS A 11 9.07 13.28 7.60
N ASP A 12 9.21 13.38 8.91
CA ASP A 12 8.96 14.62 9.65
C ASP A 12 9.91 15.75 9.22
N GLN A 13 11.10 15.38 8.73
CA GLN A 13 12.11 16.26 8.17
C GLN A 13 12.81 15.57 7.00
N ASP A 14 13.37 16.35 6.08
CA ASP A 14 14.25 15.84 5.04
C ASP A 14 15.45 15.10 5.68
N PRO A 15 15.61 13.79 5.43
CA PRO A 15 16.70 13.02 6.03
C PRO A 15 18.08 13.32 5.41
N GLY A 16 18.14 14.01 4.26
CA GLY A 16 19.38 14.13 3.48
C GLY A 16 19.91 12.74 3.11
N ASP A 17 21.18 12.48 3.41
CA ASP A 17 21.84 11.20 3.10
C ASP A 17 21.60 10.09 4.15
N ARG A 18 20.74 10.32 5.16
CA ARG A 18 20.43 9.30 6.17
C ARG A 18 19.50 8.24 5.57
N ASP A 19 19.72 6.99 5.96
CA ASP A 19 18.92 5.85 5.54
C ASP A 19 17.62 5.69 6.34
N GLU A 20 17.48 6.41 7.45
CA GLU A 20 16.27 6.43 8.29
C GLU A 20 15.76 7.86 8.51
N CYS A 21 14.47 7.98 8.78
CA CYS A 21 13.83 9.22 9.18
C CYS A 21 12.71 8.97 10.20
N ALA A 22 12.50 9.96 11.08
CA ALA A 22 11.35 9.96 11.97
C ALA A 22 10.06 10.22 11.18
N THR A 23 8.96 9.62 11.61
CA THR A 23 7.63 9.94 11.09
C THR A 23 6.57 9.97 12.19
N SER A 24 5.78 11.02 12.19
CA SER A 24 4.61 11.20 13.07
C SER A 24 3.30 10.80 12.38
N THR A 25 3.34 10.49 11.08
CA THR A 25 2.14 10.25 10.28
C THR A 25 1.65 8.81 10.46
N ARG A 26 0.33 8.66 10.57
CA ARG A 26 -0.37 7.38 10.43
C ARG A 26 -1.58 7.61 9.55
N VAL A 27 -1.73 6.78 8.53
CA VAL A 27 -2.92 6.77 7.66
C VAL A 27 -3.82 5.63 8.11
N ASP A 28 -5.08 5.94 8.41
CA ASP A 28 -6.14 4.98 8.75
C ASP A 28 -7.45 5.52 8.19
N GLU A 29 -7.64 5.26 6.90
CA GLU A 29 -8.68 5.88 6.10
C GLU A 29 -9.67 4.83 5.62
N LYS A 30 -10.96 5.18 5.63
CA LYS A 30 -12.03 4.29 5.17
C LYS A 30 -12.81 4.92 4.04
N ARG A 31 -13.18 4.10 3.06
CA ARG A 31 -14.01 4.49 1.90
C ARG A 31 -15.06 3.42 1.68
N THR A 32 -16.28 3.83 1.37
CA THR A 32 -17.32 2.89 0.91
C THR A 32 -17.18 2.70 -0.59
N PHE A 33 -17.13 1.45 -1.04
CA PHE A 33 -17.15 1.10 -2.46
C PHE A 33 -18.57 1.29 -3.01
N GLY A 34 -18.69 1.93 -4.17
CA GLY A 34 -19.99 2.14 -4.84
C GLY A 34 -20.53 0.85 -5.46
N GLY A 35 -21.64 0.96 -6.19
CA GLY A 35 -22.26 -0.19 -6.86
C GLY A 35 -23.36 -0.86 -6.03
N SER A 36 -23.96 -1.92 -6.60
CA SER A 36 -25.06 -2.66 -5.97
C SER A 36 -24.54 -3.56 -4.84
N PRO A 37 -25.18 -3.60 -3.66
CA PRO A 37 -24.82 -4.52 -2.59
C PRO A 37 -25.02 -6.00 -2.94
N ASP A 38 -25.83 -6.28 -3.97
CA ASP A 38 -26.07 -7.64 -4.46
C ASP A 38 -25.00 -8.13 -5.46
N THR A 39 -24.01 -7.30 -5.78
CA THR A 39 -23.00 -7.58 -6.82
C THR A 39 -21.60 -7.53 -6.25
N VAL A 40 -20.81 -8.57 -6.53
CA VAL A 40 -19.36 -8.56 -6.37
C VAL A 40 -18.72 -8.11 -7.68
N TYR A 41 -17.89 -7.09 -7.61
CA TYR A 41 -17.15 -6.53 -8.74
C TYR A 41 -15.72 -7.02 -8.71
N GLN A 42 -15.17 -7.34 -9.89
CA GLN A 42 -13.74 -7.50 -10.13
C GLN A 42 -13.16 -6.11 -10.40
N VAL A 43 -12.47 -5.56 -9.41
CA VAL A 43 -11.87 -4.22 -9.47
C VAL A 43 -10.40 -4.37 -9.79
N THR A 44 -10.00 -4.01 -11.01
CA THR A 44 -8.59 -3.99 -11.38
C THR A 44 -7.99 -2.65 -10.97
N VAL A 45 -6.95 -2.70 -10.14
CA VAL A 45 -6.25 -1.54 -9.60
C VAL A 45 -4.77 -1.59 -9.97
N ARG A 46 -4.18 -0.43 -10.25
CA ARG A 46 -2.73 -0.25 -10.34
C ARG A 46 -2.24 0.32 -9.01
N LEU A 47 -1.24 -0.35 -8.44
CA LEU A 47 -0.61 0.04 -7.18
C LEU A 47 0.81 0.50 -7.49
N ARG A 48 1.13 1.73 -7.09
CA ARG A 48 2.39 2.41 -7.39
C ARG A 48 2.96 3.07 -6.15
N GLY A 49 4.25 2.95 -5.88
CA GLY A 49 4.80 3.51 -4.65
C GLY A 49 6.29 3.27 -4.45
N VAL A 50 6.80 3.85 -3.37
CA VAL A 50 8.12 3.55 -2.81
C VAL A 50 7.91 3.12 -1.38
N VAL A 51 8.38 1.93 -1.03
CA VAL A 51 8.20 1.34 0.30
C VAL A 51 9.43 0.57 0.77
N GLU A 52 9.60 0.44 2.08
CA GLU A 52 10.55 -0.47 2.73
C GLU A 52 9.97 -1.88 2.90
N PRO A 53 10.80 -2.93 3.04
CA PRO A 53 10.33 -4.30 3.20
C PRO A 53 9.69 -4.56 4.56
N GLU A 54 8.59 -5.33 4.59
CA GLU A 54 8.05 -5.95 5.79
C GLU A 54 7.92 -7.46 5.57
N THR A 55 8.13 -8.22 6.64
CA THR A 55 7.91 -9.66 6.68
C THR A 55 6.53 -9.99 7.19
N TYR A 56 5.90 -11.02 6.63
CA TYR A 56 4.54 -11.40 7.01
C TYR A 56 4.45 -12.90 7.28
N ARG A 57 3.66 -13.28 8.29
CA ARG A 57 3.30 -14.68 8.58
C ARG A 57 1.93 -15.02 8.01
N GLY A 58 1.81 -16.23 7.44
CA GLY A 58 0.58 -16.71 6.83
C GLY A 58 0.21 -15.94 5.56
N GLY A 59 -0.95 -16.22 4.99
CA GLY A 59 -1.36 -15.63 3.70
C GLY A 59 -0.54 -16.16 2.51
N THR A 60 -0.71 -15.54 1.35
CA THR A 60 -0.10 -15.95 0.08
C THR A 60 0.65 -14.77 -0.54
N PRO A 61 2.00 -14.83 -0.62
CA PRO A 61 2.77 -13.85 -1.37
C PRO A 61 2.62 -14.12 -2.87
N ASP A 62 2.72 -13.09 -3.69
CA ASP A 62 2.72 -13.24 -5.14
C ASP A 62 4.07 -12.98 -5.81
N GLY A 63 5.10 -12.67 -5.01
CA GLY A 63 6.46 -12.43 -5.48
C GLY A 63 6.72 -11.02 -6.02
N MET A 64 5.74 -10.11 -5.97
CA MET A 64 5.88 -8.71 -6.42
C MET A 64 5.64 -7.73 -5.28
N HIS A 65 6.17 -8.05 -4.09
CA HIS A 65 5.96 -7.29 -2.86
C HIS A 65 4.51 -7.15 -2.41
N PHE A 66 3.65 -8.05 -2.88
CA PHE A 66 2.24 -8.08 -2.55
C PHE A 66 1.85 -9.42 -1.93
N ARG A 67 1.00 -9.35 -0.91
CA ARG A 67 0.49 -10.51 -0.19
C ARG A 67 -1.01 -10.40 0.04
N VAL A 68 -1.69 -11.53 -0.17
CA VAL A 68 -3.10 -11.74 0.19
C VAL A 68 -3.17 -12.42 1.56
N GLY A 69 -3.85 -11.80 2.53
CA GLY A 69 -3.99 -12.29 3.89
C GLY A 69 -2.70 -12.24 4.71
N GLY A 70 -2.71 -12.92 5.87
CA GLY A 70 -1.56 -12.96 6.79
C GLY A 70 -1.51 -11.80 7.77
N THR A 71 -0.40 -11.70 8.50
CA THR A 71 -0.18 -10.69 9.55
C THR A 71 1.28 -10.22 9.54
N PRO A 72 1.56 -8.94 9.81
CA PRO A 72 2.93 -8.45 9.97
C PRO A 72 3.70 -9.29 10.98
N ASP A 73 4.97 -9.53 10.71
CA ASP A 73 5.88 -10.32 11.55
C ASP A 73 7.04 -9.50 12.11
N ASN A 74 7.24 -8.26 11.63
CA ASN A 74 8.20 -7.34 12.20
C ASN A 74 7.51 -6.21 13.01
N PRO A 75 8.05 -5.85 14.19
CA PRO A 75 7.58 -4.70 14.96
C PRO A 75 8.27 -3.38 14.60
N THR A 76 9.27 -3.35 13.72
CA THR A 76 10.07 -2.15 13.42
C THR A 76 9.96 -1.65 11.99
N TYR A 77 9.29 -2.38 11.10
CA TYR A 77 9.09 -1.95 9.71
C TYR A 77 7.66 -1.46 9.52
N ASN A 78 7.51 -0.51 8.61
CA ASN A 78 6.24 0.07 8.29
C ASN A 78 5.35 -0.92 7.53
N ARG A 79 4.06 -0.60 7.54
CA ARG A 79 3.00 -1.44 7.03
C ARG A 79 2.19 -0.62 6.07
N TYR A 80 2.14 -1.10 4.84
CA TYR A 80 1.23 -0.62 3.83
C TYR A 80 0.21 -1.71 3.52
N SER A 81 -1.06 -1.44 3.80
CA SER A 81 -2.13 -2.38 3.48
C SER A 81 -3.42 -1.69 3.09
N PHE A 82 -4.26 -2.45 2.42
CA PHE A 82 -5.68 -2.14 2.36
C PHE A 82 -6.50 -3.40 2.60
N SER A 83 -7.71 -3.24 3.10
CA SER A 83 -8.64 -4.34 3.33
C SER A 83 -10.01 -4.06 2.74
N VAL A 84 -10.69 -5.12 2.33
CA VAL A 84 -12.05 -5.11 1.83
C VAL A 84 -12.92 -5.84 2.84
N SER A 85 -14.09 -5.30 3.17
CA SER A 85 -14.98 -5.91 4.15
C SER A 85 -15.84 -7.05 3.59
N ASP A 86 -16.05 -7.11 2.27
CA ASP A 86 -16.85 -8.14 1.60
C ASP A 86 -16.43 -8.32 0.12
N PRO A 87 -15.95 -9.51 -0.29
CA PRO A 87 -15.53 -10.60 0.60
C PRO A 87 -14.39 -10.11 1.53
N PRO A 88 -14.38 -10.50 2.82
CA PRO A 88 -13.36 -10.04 3.76
C PRO A 88 -11.96 -10.48 3.34
N GLU A 89 -11.05 -9.54 3.12
CA GLU A 89 -9.65 -9.82 2.82
C GLU A 89 -8.75 -8.61 3.16
N VAL A 90 -7.48 -8.87 3.45
CA VAL A 90 -6.43 -7.86 3.63
C VAL A 90 -5.31 -8.09 2.62
N TYR A 91 -4.79 -7.00 2.08
CA TYR A 91 -3.71 -7.00 1.11
C TYR A 91 -2.55 -6.16 1.62
N TYR A 92 -1.36 -6.75 1.72
CA TYR A 92 -0.14 -6.06 2.13
C TYR A 92 0.72 -5.75 0.91
N LEU A 93 1.36 -4.58 0.92
CA LEU A 93 1.94 -3.95 -0.27
C LEU A 93 3.45 -3.77 -0.21
N ASN A 94 4.07 -4.33 0.82
CA ASN A 94 5.51 -4.30 1.01
C ASN A 94 6.06 -5.64 1.50
N ASP A 95 5.43 -6.75 1.10
CA ASP A 95 5.88 -8.10 1.47
C ASP A 95 7.30 -8.36 0.96
N ASN A 96 8.17 -8.87 1.83
CA ASN A 96 9.49 -9.32 1.42
C ASN A 96 9.93 -10.52 2.27
N PRO A 97 10.67 -11.49 1.71
CA PRO A 97 11.16 -12.64 2.48
C PRO A 97 12.10 -12.26 3.64
N THR A 98 12.74 -11.11 3.55
CA THR A 98 13.68 -10.57 4.54
C THR A 98 13.48 -9.07 4.70
N VAL A 99 13.83 -8.52 5.84
CA VAL A 99 13.89 -7.06 6.03
C VAL A 99 15.34 -6.56 5.93
N GLY A 100 15.50 -5.26 5.76
CA GLY A 100 16.79 -4.57 5.73
C GLY A 100 16.60 -3.08 5.46
N HIS A 101 17.66 -2.29 5.62
CA HIS A 101 17.66 -0.85 5.33
C HIS A 101 17.66 -0.64 3.81
N ASP A 102 16.50 -0.89 3.21
CA ASP A 102 16.28 -0.79 1.79
C ASP A 102 14.87 -0.27 1.48
N VAL A 103 14.73 0.36 0.33
CA VAL A 103 13.45 0.75 -0.26
C VAL A 103 13.39 0.29 -1.71
N PHE A 104 12.19 -0.02 -2.19
CA PHE A 104 11.94 -0.44 -3.56
C PHE A 104 10.69 0.22 -4.12
N ILE A 105 10.66 0.31 -5.46
CA ILE A 105 9.47 0.74 -6.19
C ILE A 105 8.51 -0.45 -6.29
N ILE A 106 7.24 -0.21 -6.05
CA ILE A 106 6.17 -1.07 -6.55
C ILE A 106 5.48 -0.40 -7.74
N ASP A 107 5.17 -1.19 -8.76
CA ASP A 107 4.30 -0.81 -9.87
C ASP A 107 3.70 -2.08 -10.47
N HIS A 108 2.52 -2.46 -10.00
CA HIS A 108 1.86 -3.66 -10.48
C HIS A 108 0.35 -3.55 -10.43
N THR A 109 -0.31 -4.37 -11.24
CA THR A 109 -1.76 -4.42 -11.33
C THR A 109 -2.31 -5.62 -10.55
N LYS A 110 -3.43 -5.43 -9.85
CA LYS A 110 -4.15 -6.48 -9.11
C LYS A 110 -5.63 -6.40 -9.41
N THR A 111 -6.29 -7.55 -9.44
CA THR A 111 -7.76 -7.62 -9.49
C THR A 111 -8.28 -8.07 -8.15
N ILE A 112 -9.10 -7.22 -7.54
CA ILE A 112 -9.60 -7.39 -6.18
C ILE A 112 -11.13 -7.56 -6.24
N PRO A 113 -11.69 -8.63 -5.68
CA PRO A 113 -13.14 -8.75 -5.55
C PRO A 113 -13.66 -7.79 -4.48
N ILE A 114 -14.61 -6.93 -4.83
CA ILE A 114 -15.24 -5.98 -3.90
C ILE A 114 -16.75 -5.97 -4.12
N ARG A 115 -17.52 -6.27 -3.08
CA ARG A 115 -18.99 -6.11 -3.11
C ARG A 115 -19.38 -4.64 -3.10
N GLY A 116 -20.42 -4.27 -3.83
CA GLY A 116 -20.97 -2.92 -3.73
C GLY A 116 -21.38 -2.60 -2.28
N GLY A 117 -21.09 -1.39 -1.82
CA GLY A 117 -21.31 -0.99 -0.42
C GLY A 117 -20.30 -1.54 0.59
N ALA A 118 -19.34 -2.38 0.19
CA ALA A 118 -18.26 -2.82 1.08
C ALA A 118 -17.40 -1.63 1.55
N THR A 119 -16.81 -1.77 2.74
CA THR A 119 -15.80 -0.83 3.22
C THR A 119 -14.44 -1.25 2.71
N VAL A 120 -13.72 -0.31 2.12
CA VAL A 120 -12.29 -0.41 1.82
C VAL A 120 -11.54 0.43 2.85
N SER A 121 -10.67 -0.21 3.64
CA SER A 121 -9.84 0.47 4.65
C SER A 121 -8.41 0.51 4.18
N PHE A 122 -7.72 1.62 4.38
CA PHE A 122 -6.34 1.85 3.99
C PHE A 122 -5.50 2.14 5.22
N LEU A 123 -4.35 1.47 5.33
CA LEU A 123 -3.42 1.63 6.44
C LEU A 123 -2.02 1.94 5.90
N GLY A 124 -1.46 3.02 6.44
CA GLY A 124 -0.03 3.32 6.40
C GLY A 124 0.41 3.59 7.83
N ASP A 125 1.24 2.72 8.40
CA ASP A 125 1.66 2.86 9.79
C ASP A 125 3.11 2.42 9.96
N ASP A 126 3.85 3.18 10.75
CA ASP A 126 5.21 2.86 11.15
C ASP A 126 5.21 2.61 12.67
N PRO A 127 5.33 1.34 13.12
CA PRO A 127 5.10 1.00 14.52
C PRO A 127 6.14 1.55 15.50
N ASN A 128 7.38 1.80 15.06
CA ASN A 128 8.47 2.33 15.88
C ASN A 128 8.72 3.84 15.62
N ARG A 129 7.96 4.46 14.71
CA ARG A 129 8.05 5.86 14.30
C ARG A 129 9.38 6.23 13.63
N THR A 130 10.08 5.22 13.12
CA THR A 130 11.39 5.35 12.46
C THR A 130 11.38 4.49 11.20
N MET A 131 11.06 5.10 10.07
CA MET A 131 11.03 4.41 8.79
C MET A 131 12.38 4.53 8.08
N ILE A 132 12.66 3.60 7.19
CA ILE A 132 13.73 3.72 6.20
C ILE A 132 13.39 4.90 5.27
N ALA A 133 14.28 5.88 5.15
CA ALA A 133 14.09 6.98 4.24
C ALA A 133 14.07 6.51 2.78
N ASN A 134 13.48 7.28 1.87
CA ASN A 134 13.74 7.11 0.44
C ASN A 134 15.15 7.65 0.08
N PHE A 135 16.19 7.19 0.78
CA PHE A 135 17.59 7.63 0.66
C PHE A 135 18.22 7.27 -0.69
N LYS A 136 17.61 6.33 -1.42
CA LYS A 136 17.94 6.01 -2.81
C LYS A 136 17.39 7.01 -3.82
N HIS A 137 16.59 7.98 -3.37
CA HIS A 137 15.89 8.96 -4.21
C HIS A 137 15.10 8.28 -5.34
N LEU A 138 14.40 7.19 -5.02
CA LEU A 138 13.57 6.49 -5.99
C LEU A 138 12.40 7.38 -6.40
N VAL A 139 12.14 7.42 -7.70
CA VAL A 139 11.07 8.21 -8.33
C VAL A 139 10.14 7.24 -9.05
N VAL A 140 8.84 7.36 -8.79
CA VAL A 140 7.81 6.60 -9.49
C VAL A 140 7.27 7.44 -10.64
N GLU A 141 7.52 7.01 -11.88
CA GLU A 141 7.12 7.78 -13.06
C GLU A 141 5.60 8.03 -13.11
N GLY A 142 5.23 9.27 -13.44
CA GLY A 142 3.83 9.68 -13.58
C GLY A 142 3.03 9.71 -12.28
N VAL A 143 3.71 9.68 -11.12
CA VAL A 143 3.10 9.79 -9.80
C VAL A 143 3.75 10.94 -9.05
N PRO A 144 2.98 11.95 -8.56
CA PRO A 144 3.56 13.04 -7.76
C PRO A 144 4.39 12.50 -6.58
N PRO A 145 5.51 13.16 -6.23
CA PRO A 145 6.00 14.42 -6.75
C PRO A 145 6.96 14.29 -7.94
N ALA A 146 6.90 13.22 -8.75
CA ALA A 146 7.78 13.07 -9.92
C ALA A 146 7.81 14.36 -10.78
N PRO A 147 9.00 14.78 -11.28
CA PRO A 147 10.26 14.03 -11.33
C PRO A 147 11.08 13.99 -10.02
N GLU A 148 10.65 14.68 -8.96
CA GLU A 148 11.33 14.65 -7.66
C GLU A 148 11.00 13.39 -6.86
N PRO A 149 11.92 12.90 -6.00
CA PRO A 149 11.62 11.83 -5.06
C PRO A 149 10.69 12.33 -3.96
N PHE A 150 9.78 11.48 -3.50
CA PHE A 150 9.00 11.77 -2.30
C PHE A 150 9.89 11.65 -1.06
N ILE A 151 9.82 12.64 -0.15
CA ILE A 151 10.51 12.64 1.13
C ILE A 151 9.69 11.80 2.13
N GLY A 152 9.95 10.50 2.12
CA GLY A 152 9.23 9.49 2.88
C GLY A 152 8.83 8.34 1.98
N GLN A 153 7.73 7.68 2.32
CA GLN A 153 7.21 6.55 1.57
C GLN A 153 5.74 6.74 1.24
N PHE A 154 5.25 6.09 0.19
CA PHE A 154 3.86 6.19 -0.22
C PHE A 154 3.39 5.02 -1.07
N ILE A 155 2.08 4.87 -1.14
CA ILE A 155 1.38 4.08 -2.15
C ILE A 155 0.28 4.94 -2.77
N GLN A 156 0.11 4.85 -4.09
CA GLN A 156 -1.04 5.33 -4.83
C GLN A 156 -1.79 4.13 -5.45
N LEU A 157 -3.10 4.14 -5.31
CA LEU A 157 -4.03 3.20 -5.93
C LEU A 157 -4.86 3.93 -6.99
N ASP A 158 -4.80 3.45 -8.22
CA ASP A 158 -5.64 3.91 -9.33
C ASP A 158 -6.53 2.77 -9.81
N VAL A 159 -7.83 3.03 -9.98
CA VAL A 159 -8.77 2.04 -10.52
C VAL A 159 -8.67 2.05 -12.04
N GLN A 160 -8.34 0.91 -12.62
CA GLN A 160 -8.22 0.73 -14.07
C GLN A 160 -9.50 0.19 -14.70
N SER A 161 -10.19 -0.73 -14.03
CA SER A 161 -11.49 -1.24 -14.47
C SER A 161 -12.34 -1.73 -13.29
N VAL A 162 -13.66 -1.74 -13.51
CA VAL A 162 -14.65 -2.28 -12.59
C VAL A 162 -15.63 -3.11 -13.40
N GLU A 163 -15.58 -4.42 -13.22
CA GLU A 163 -16.41 -5.37 -13.97
C GLU A 163 -17.29 -6.14 -12.99
N ALA A 164 -18.59 -6.27 -13.27
CA ALA A 164 -19.42 -7.18 -12.49
C ALA A 164 -18.93 -8.61 -12.70
N ALA A 165 -18.76 -9.38 -11.62
CA ALA A 165 -18.47 -10.80 -11.76
C ALA A 165 -19.58 -11.46 -12.59
N GLN A 166 -19.24 -12.11 -13.69
CA GLN A 166 -20.23 -12.85 -14.47
C GLN A 166 -20.79 -14.00 -13.61
N PRO A 167 -22.11 -14.26 -13.67
CA PRO A 167 -22.73 -15.38 -12.96
C PRO A 167 -22.23 -16.74 -13.44
#